data_AF-A0A7K2M8W7-F1
#
_entry.id   AF-A0A7K2M8W7-F1
#
_cell.length_a   1.000
_cell.length_b   1.000
_cell.length_c   1.000
_cell.angle_alpha   90.00
_cell.angle_beta   90.00
_cell.angle_gamma   90.00
#
_symmetry.space_group_name_H-M   'P 1'
#
loop_
_entity.id
_entity.type
_entity.pdbx_description
1 polymer ?
#
loop_
_entity_poly.entity_id
_entity_poly.type
_entity_poly.pdbx_seq_one_letter_code
_entity_poly.pdbx_strand_id
1 'polypeptide(L)'
;MTTPPEDFLFDVAAPPTPVERLLLLADQYVQHNDMLDRLLRAHPPSEPNAHAASAQRLASATRTALKAVTDVRLFRSPDLSDAVVRLEQLAFLSSASADQQLPMARTLTALAPEAAMGCANTLAYEIRRRGGTAAGDGPEHTLTAAHHTALWESQ
;
A
#
# COMPACT_ATOMS: atom_id res chain seq x y z
N MET A 1 -45.57 11.88 -16.18
CA MET A 1 -44.20 12.32 -15.85
C MET A 1 -43.65 11.36 -14.82
N THR A 2 -42.78 10.45 -15.25
CA THR A 2 -42.09 9.48 -14.39
C THR A 2 -40.60 9.64 -14.68
N THR A 3 -39.88 10.24 -13.74
CA THR A 3 -38.42 10.34 -13.75
C THR A 3 -37.85 8.92 -13.67
N PRO A 4 -36.96 8.50 -14.58
CA PRO A 4 -36.27 7.22 -14.43
C PRO A 4 -35.27 7.31 -13.27
N PRO A 5 -35.00 6.19 -12.58
CA PRO A 5 -33.99 6.16 -11.54
C PRO A 5 -32.61 6.26 -12.19
N GLU A 6 -31.73 7.07 -11.61
CA GLU A 6 -30.31 7.07 -11.95
C GLU A 6 -29.71 5.74 -11.49
N ASP A 7 -29.70 4.81 -12.43
CA ASP A 7 -29.01 3.53 -12.36
C ASP A 7 -27.50 3.76 -12.06
N PHE A 8 -27.09 3.58 -10.81
CA PHE A 8 -25.70 3.30 -10.46
C PHE A 8 -25.35 1.87 -10.92
N LEU A 9 -25.26 1.66 -12.24
CA LEU A 9 -25.21 0.33 -12.84
C LEU A 9 -23.86 -0.40 -12.71
N PHE A 10 -22.83 0.24 -12.16
CA PHE A 10 -21.55 -0.40 -11.85
C PHE A 10 -20.89 0.25 -10.63
N ASP A 11 -21.36 -0.11 -9.43
CA ASP A 11 -20.65 0.24 -8.19
C ASP A 11 -19.40 -0.66 -8.06
N VAL A 12 -18.39 -0.36 -8.88
CA VAL A 12 -17.09 -1.02 -8.82
C VAL A 12 -16.31 -0.34 -7.70
N ALA A 13 -16.11 -1.07 -6.61
CA ALA A 13 -15.30 -0.60 -5.50
C ALA A 13 -13.97 -0.04 -6.02
N ALA A 14 -13.63 1.18 -5.60
CA ALA A 14 -12.41 1.83 -6.01
C ALA A 14 -11.20 0.91 -5.72
N PRO A 15 -10.21 0.83 -6.62
CA PRO A 15 -9.04 0.02 -6.38
C PRO A 15 -8.33 0.50 -5.10
N PRO A 16 -7.79 -0.40 -4.28
CA PRO A 16 -7.16 -0.03 -3.03
C PRO A 16 -6.01 0.94 -3.30
N THR A 17 -5.93 1.95 -2.45
CA THR A 17 -4.86 2.95 -2.49
C THR A 17 -3.50 2.27 -2.28
N PRO A 18 -2.39 2.90 -2.71
CA PRO A 18 -1.05 2.35 -2.50
C PRO A 18 -0.74 2.02 -1.03
N VAL A 19 -1.22 2.82 -0.08
CA VAL A 19 -1.06 2.55 1.36
C VAL A 19 -1.85 1.33 1.78
N GLU A 20 -3.13 1.23 1.39
CA GLU A 20 -3.97 0.06 1.70
C GLU A 20 -3.39 -1.22 1.09
N ARG A 21 -2.82 -1.16 -0.13
CA ARG A 21 -2.12 -2.29 -0.74
C ARG A 21 -0.93 -2.76 0.08
N LEU A 22 -0.17 -1.85 0.68
CA LEU A 22 0.96 -2.20 1.55
C LEU A 22 0.51 -2.79 2.88
N LEU A 23 -0.61 -2.31 3.44
CA LEU A 23 -1.21 -2.90 4.64
C LEU A 23 -1.77 -4.31 4.36
N LEU A 24 -2.46 -4.49 3.24
CA LEU A 24 -2.90 -5.82 2.77
C LEU A 24 -1.71 -6.74 2.51
N LEU A 25 -0.61 -6.22 1.96
CA LEU A 25 0.62 -6.98 1.76
C LEU A 25 1.22 -7.45 3.09
N ALA A 26 1.25 -6.59 4.11
CA ALA A 26 1.71 -6.97 5.45
C ALA A 26 0.87 -8.12 6.02
N ASP A 27 -0.45 -8.04 5.91
CA ASP A 27 -1.37 -9.11 6.33
C ASP A 27 -1.12 -10.42 5.57
N GLN A 28 -0.90 -10.35 4.25
CA GLN A 28 -0.54 -11.52 3.45
C GLN A 28 0.79 -12.18 3.90
N TYR A 29 1.79 -11.38 4.29
CA TYR A 29 3.03 -11.90 4.86
C TYR A 29 2.81 -12.58 6.21
N VAL A 30 1.94 -12.02 7.07
CA VAL A 30 1.56 -12.66 8.34
C VAL A 30 0.89 -14.01 8.07
N GLN A 31 -0.11 -14.05 7.20
CA GLN A 31 -0.81 -15.28 6.83
C GLN A 31 0.14 -16.35 6.27
N HIS A 32 1.11 -15.94 5.45
CA HIS A 32 2.13 -16.84 4.92
C HIS A 32 3.05 -17.38 6.02
N ASN A 33 3.51 -16.53 6.93
CA ASN A 33 4.35 -16.93 8.05
C ASN A 33 3.61 -17.88 9.00
N ASP A 34 2.34 -17.62 9.28
CA ASP A 34 1.47 -18.50 10.07
C ASP A 34 1.25 -19.86 9.39
N MET A 35 1.16 -19.88 8.06
CA MET A 35 1.08 -21.11 7.28
C MET A 35 2.39 -21.90 7.39
N LEU A 36 3.55 -21.25 7.22
CA LEU A 36 4.86 -21.89 7.40
C LEU A 36 5.02 -22.46 8.81
N ASP A 37 4.63 -21.70 9.83
CA ASP A 37 4.71 -22.14 11.23
C ASP A 37 3.80 -23.35 11.52
N ARG A 38 2.64 -23.44 10.84
CA ARG A 38 1.78 -24.62 10.88
C ARG A 38 2.40 -25.83 10.19
N LEU A 39 2.96 -25.65 8.99
CA LEU A 39 3.62 -26.72 8.24
C LEU A 39 4.84 -27.27 8.98
N LEU A 40 5.61 -26.41 9.64
CA LEU A 40 6.76 -26.81 10.47
C LEU A 40 6.36 -27.65 11.69
N ARG A 41 5.15 -27.47 12.23
CA ARG A 41 4.65 -28.22 13.38
C ARG A 41 3.84 -29.47 13.00
N ALA A 42 3.51 -29.64 11.71
CA ALA A 42 2.66 -30.71 11.23
C ALA A 42 3.31 -32.09 11.39
N HIS A 43 2.50 -33.07 11.81
CA HIS A 43 2.88 -34.47 11.91
C HIS A 43 1.78 -35.32 11.26
N PRO A 44 2.06 -36.10 10.18
CA PRO A 44 3.37 -36.29 9.54
C PRO A 44 3.89 -35.02 8.83
N PRO A 45 5.20 -34.97 8.50
CA PRO A 45 5.81 -33.82 7.82
C PRO A 45 5.10 -33.49 6.50
N SER A 46 4.88 -32.21 6.24
CA SER A 46 4.29 -31.75 4.98
C SER A 46 5.26 -31.81 3.81
N GLU A 47 4.74 -31.77 2.58
CA GLU A 47 5.58 -31.70 1.38
C GLU A 47 6.50 -30.48 1.41
N PRO A 48 7.80 -30.62 1.04
CA PRO A 48 8.79 -29.55 1.16
C PRO A 48 8.46 -28.25 0.42
N ASN A 49 7.62 -28.31 -0.61
CA ASN A 49 7.23 -27.20 -1.48
C ASN A 49 5.75 -26.79 -1.34
N ALA A 50 5.06 -27.27 -0.29
CA ALA A 50 3.65 -26.94 -0.06
C ALA A 50 3.39 -25.43 0.05
N HIS A 51 4.40 -24.64 0.44
CA HIS A 51 4.34 -23.18 0.55
C HIS A 51 4.70 -22.43 -0.74
N ALA A 52 5.27 -23.10 -1.75
CA ALA A 52 5.87 -22.45 -2.92
C ALA A 52 4.86 -21.57 -3.69
N ALA A 53 3.63 -22.05 -3.88
CA ALA A 53 2.57 -21.28 -4.53
C ALA A 53 2.21 -20.02 -3.73
N SER A 54 2.21 -20.09 -2.39
CA SER A 54 1.97 -18.92 -1.55
C SER A 54 3.11 -17.91 -1.62
N ALA A 55 4.36 -18.38 -1.64
CA ALA A 55 5.55 -17.54 -1.78
C ALA A 55 5.57 -16.80 -3.13
N GLN A 56 5.19 -17.47 -4.22
CA GLN A 56 5.07 -16.86 -5.55
C GLN A 56 3.93 -15.82 -5.61
N ARG A 57 2.79 -16.10 -4.96
CA ARG A 57 1.70 -15.11 -4.83
C ARG A 57 2.16 -13.87 -4.08
N LEU A 58 2.89 -14.03 -2.97
CA LEU A 58 3.49 -12.92 -2.25
C LEU A 58 4.44 -12.10 -3.12
N ALA A 59 5.37 -12.75 -3.83
CA ALA A 59 6.27 -12.04 -4.73
C ALA A 59 5.52 -11.21 -5.79
N SER A 60 4.41 -11.73 -6.30
CA SER A 60 3.55 -11.05 -7.27
C SER A 60 2.76 -9.88 -6.64
N ALA A 61 2.25 -10.06 -5.42
CA ALA A 61 1.59 -9.02 -4.64
C ALA A 61 2.56 -7.87 -4.32
N THR A 62 3.78 -8.18 -3.90
CA THR A 62 4.82 -7.18 -3.61
C THR A 62 5.19 -6.38 -4.85
N ARG A 63 5.33 -7.02 -6.02
CA ARG A 63 5.55 -6.29 -7.29
C ARG A 63 4.37 -5.40 -7.67
N THR A 64 3.15 -5.82 -7.38
CA THR A 64 1.94 -5.03 -7.63
C THR A 64 1.86 -3.82 -6.69
N ALA A 65 2.24 -3.98 -5.42
CA ALA A 65 2.35 -2.91 -4.45
C ALA A 65 3.46 -1.92 -4.86
N LEU A 66 4.64 -2.44 -5.21
CA LEU A 66 5.76 -1.66 -5.75
C LEU A 66 5.31 -0.79 -6.92
N LYS A 67 4.64 -1.39 -7.93
CA LYS A 67 4.11 -0.64 -9.07
C LYS A 67 3.17 0.50 -8.63
N ALA A 68 2.26 0.20 -7.70
CA ALA A 68 1.33 1.20 -7.18
C ALA A 68 2.04 2.37 -6.48
N VAL A 69 3.11 2.09 -5.72
CA VAL A 69 3.95 3.12 -5.07
C VAL A 69 4.68 3.96 -6.12
N THR A 70 5.26 3.31 -7.13
CA THR A 70 6.00 4.00 -8.20
C THR A 70 5.07 4.87 -9.06
N ASP A 71 3.83 4.45 -9.27
CA ASP A 71 2.84 5.19 -10.07
C ASP A 71 2.41 6.51 -9.41
N VAL A 72 2.54 6.65 -8.07
CA VAL A 72 2.30 7.93 -7.36
C VAL A 72 3.37 8.99 -7.69
N ARG A 73 4.46 8.62 -8.37
CA ARG A 73 5.55 9.52 -8.82
C ARG A 73 6.11 10.41 -7.71
N LEU A 74 6.21 9.88 -6.49
CA LEU A 74 6.68 10.64 -5.34
C LEU A 74 8.22 10.68 -5.20
N PHE A 75 8.98 10.49 -6.28
CA PHE A 75 10.42 10.17 -6.29
C PHE A 75 11.43 11.29 -5.93
N ARG A 76 11.06 12.23 -5.05
CA ARG A 76 11.99 13.25 -4.55
C ARG A 76 12.43 13.01 -3.10
N SER A 77 11.82 12.06 -2.40
CA SER A 77 12.11 11.76 -0.99
C SER A 77 13.07 10.58 -0.86
N PRO A 78 14.20 10.72 -0.14
CA PRO A 78 15.12 9.60 0.12
C PRO A 78 14.43 8.46 0.87
N ASP A 79 13.54 8.77 1.83
CA ASP A 79 12.82 7.77 2.61
C ASP A 79 11.92 6.90 1.72
N LEU A 80 11.32 7.51 0.68
CA LEU A 80 10.52 6.76 -0.29
C LEU A 80 11.38 5.89 -1.20
N SER A 81 12.55 6.38 -1.63
CA SER A 81 13.50 5.57 -2.39
C SER A 81 13.93 4.33 -1.59
N ASP A 82 14.21 4.49 -0.29
CA ASP A 82 14.53 3.37 0.60
C ASP A 82 13.35 2.40 0.76
N ALA A 83 12.12 2.91 0.83
CA ALA A 83 10.91 2.08 0.87
C ALA A 83 10.72 1.26 -0.42
N VAL A 84 11.03 1.85 -1.58
CA VAL A 84 10.99 1.16 -2.89
C VAL A 84 12.02 0.04 -2.93
N VAL A 85 13.27 0.30 -2.55
CA VAL A 85 14.33 -0.72 -2.48
C VAL A 85 13.93 -1.85 -1.54
N ARG A 86 13.35 -1.51 -0.38
CA ARG A 86 12.86 -2.53 0.58
C ARG A 86 11.76 -3.40 -0.03
N LEU A 87 10.85 -2.85 -0.82
CA LEU A 87 9.83 -3.64 -1.53
C LEU A 87 10.44 -4.55 -2.61
N GLU A 88 11.47 -4.09 -3.31
CA GLU A 88 12.21 -4.94 -4.27
C GLU A 88 12.89 -6.12 -3.55
N GLN A 89 13.54 -5.86 -2.42
CA GLN A 89 14.13 -6.89 -1.57
C GLN A 89 13.08 -7.91 -1.10
N LEU A 90 11.90 -7.44 -0.66
CA LEU A 90 10.81 -8.32 -0.25
C LEU A 90 10.31 -9.19 -1.41
N ALA A 91 10.17 -8.64 -2.62
CA ALA A 91 9.77 -9.41 -3.80
C ALA A 91 10.80 -10.50 -4.15
N PHE A 92 12.09 -10.16 -4.05
CA PHE A 92 13.19 -11.11 -4.25
C PHE A 92 13.18 -12.21 -3.19
N LEU A 93 13.15 -11.87 -1.91
CA LEU A 93 13.16 -12.83 -0.80
C LEU A 93 11.94 -13.76 -0.83
N SER A 94 10.76 -13.23 -1.17
CA SER A 94 9.54 -14.04 -1.32
C SER A 94 9.69 -15.02 -2.47
N SER A 95 10.23 -14.59 -3.61
CA SER A 95 10.49 -15.48 -4.74
C SER A 95 11.52 -16.56 -4.38
N ALA A 96 12.62 -16.19 -3.73
CA ALA A 96 13.66 -17.12 -3.31
C ALA A 96 13.12 -18.14 -2.30
N SER A 97 12.23 -17.74 -1.40
CA SER A 97 11.64 -18.64 -0.39
C SER A 97 10.85 -19.80 -0.96
N ALA A 98 10.34 -19.68 -2.21
CA ALA A 98 9.59 -20.74 -2.87
C ALA A 98 10.44 -21.98 -3.16
N ASP A 99 11.75 -21.81 -3.35
CA ASP A 99 12.70 -22.88 -3.65
C ASP A 99 13.45 -23.39 -2.41
N GLN A 100 13.12 -22.86 -1.23
CA GLN A 100 13.79 -23.18 0.02
C GLN A 100 12.96 -24.12 0.89
N GLN A 101 13.65 -24.91 1.72
CA GLN A 101 13.02 -25.72 2.76
C GLN A 101 12.29 -24.83 3.78
N LEU A 102 11.23 -25.38 4.39
CA LEU A 102 10.34 -24.63 5.30
C LEU A 102 11.05 -23.76 6.36
N PRO A 103 12.09 -24.23 7.08
CA PRO A 103 12.77 -23.38 8.08
C PRO A 103 13.48 -22.17 7.45
N MET A 104 14.09 -22.37 6.29
CA MET A 104 14.79 -21.30 5.57
C MET A 104 13.79 -20.34 4.92
N ALA A 105 12.72 -20.86 4.31
CA ALA A 105 11.62 -20.04 3.78
C ALA A 105 11.03 -19.12 4.87
N ARG A 106 10.85 -19.63 6.09
CA ARG A 106 10.37 -18.86 7.24
C ARG A 106 11.36 -17.79 7.70
N THR A 107 12.65 -18.08 7.64
CA THR A 107 13.71 -17.12 7.99
C THR A 107 13.73 -15.95 7.01
N LEU A 108 13.64 -16.25 5.70
CA LEU A 108 13.65 -15.23 4.63
C LEU A 108 12.45 -14.27 4.69
N THR A 109 11.32 -14.74 5.19
CA THR A 109 10.06 -13.98 5.25
C THR A 109 9.73 -13.45 6.64
N ALA A 110 10.62 -13.65 7.62
CA ALA A 110 10.32 -13.38 9.02
C ALA A 110 10.01 -11.92 9.34
N LEU A 111 10.75 -11.00 8.71
CA LEU A 111 10.62 -9.56 8.92
C LEU A 111 9.82 -8.87 7.81
N ALA A 112 9.21 -9.66 6.92
CA ALA A 112 8.48 -9.13 5.78
C ALA A 112 7.21 -8.34 6.17
N PRO A 113 6.40 -8.76 7.18
CA PRO A 113 5.27 -7.96 7.65
C PRO A 113 5.69 -6.57 8.14
N GLU A 114 6.72 -6.50 8.97
CA GLU A 114 7.22 -5.25 9.57
C GLU A 114 7.81 -4.34 8.50
N ALA A 115 8.54 -4.90 7.55
CA ALA A 115 9.07 -4.16 6.41
C ALA A 115 7.95 -3.56 5.54
N ALA A 116 6.89 -4.33 5.27
CA ALA A 116 5.73 -3.84 4.50
C ALA A 116 4.96 -2.74 5.25
N MET A 117 4.74 -2.88 6.56
CA MET A 117 4.16 -1.84 7.41
C MET A 117 5.02 -0.58 7.45
N GLY A 118 6.34 -0.73 7.55
CA GLY A 118 7.29 0.39 7.50
C GLY A 118 7.16 1.17 6.19
N CYS A 119 7.09 0.47 5.05
CA CYS A 119 6.86 1.10 3.75
C CYS A 119 5.50 1.80 3.67
N ALA A 120 4.44 1.21 4.23
CA ALA A 120 3.11 1.84 4.29
C ALA A 120 3.15 3.16 5.07
N ASN A 121 3.83 3.17 6.24
CA ASN A 121 3.96 4.35 7.08
C ASN A 121 4.75 5.47 6.38
N THR A 122 5.90 5.14 5.76
CA THR A 122 6.69 6.10 4.98
C THR A 122 5.87 6.71 3.85
N LEU A 123 5.14 5.89 3.11
CA LEU A 123 4.31 6.37 2.00
C LEU A 123 3.17 7.28 2.49
N ALA A 124 2.46 6.88 3.54
CA ALA A 124 1.38 7.67 4.13
C ALA A 124 1.89 9.02 4.65
N TYR A 125 3.07 9.04 5.26
CA TYR A 125 3.74 10.25 5.70
C TYR A 125 4.06 11.18 4.51
N GLU A 126 4.66 10.66 3.43
CA GLU A 126 5.01 11.44 2.24
C GLU A 126 3.77 11.99 1.50
N ILE A 127 2.69 11.19 1.40
CA ILE A 127 1.41 11.65 0.85
C ILE A 127 0.87 12.82 1.69
N ARG A 128 0.85 12.67 3.02
CA ARG A 128 0.36 13.72 3.92
C ARG A 128 1.21 14.98 3.84
N ARG A 129 2.54 14.83 3.84
CA ARG A 129 3.50 15.94 3.73
C ARG A 129 3.24 16.76 2.47
N ARG A 130 2.99 16.11 1.34
CA ARG A 130 2.72 16.80 0.06
C ARG A 130 1.31 17.34 -0.07
N GLY A 131 0.32 16.63 0.46
CA GLY A 131 -1.05 17.11 0.56
C GLY A 131 -1.16 18.36 1.42
N GLY A 132 -0.40 18.43 2.52
CA GLY A 132 -0.30 19.62 3.37
C GLY A 132 0.37 20.81 2.69
N THR A 133 1.34 20.58 1.79
CA THR A 133 1.94 21.65 0.99
C THR A 133 1.06 22.09 -0.19
N ALA A 134 0.27 21.19 -0.77
CA ALA A 134 -0.65 21.52 -1.87
C ALA A 134 -1.92 22.26 -1.40
N ALA A 135 -2.35 22.04 -0.14
CA ALA A 135 -3.43 22.78 0.48
C ALA A 135 -3.05 24.25 0.83
N GLY A 136 -1.78 24.63 0.69
CA GLY A 136 -1.30 26.01 0.85
C GLY A 136 -1.33 26.86 -0.42
N ASP A 137 -1.67 26.28 -1.58
CA ASP A 137 -1.68 26.96 -2.90
C ASP A 137 -3.05 26.78 -3.62
N GLY A 138 -4.15 26.84 -2.88
CA GLY A 138 -5.52 27.01 -3.40
C GLY A 138 -6.01 28.42 -3.10
N PRO A 139 -6.75 29.07 -4.02
CA PRO A 139 -6.69 30.51 -4.25
C PRO A 139 -6.97 31.26 -2.95
N GLU A 140 -5.95 31.97 -2.47
CA GLU A 140 -6.13 33.21 -1.74
C GLU A 140 -7.24 33.95 -2.47
N HIS A 141 -8.44 33.90 -1.87
CA HIS A 141 -9.53 34.77 -2.25
C HIS A 141 -8.94 36.15 -2.03
N THR A 142 -8.44 36.72 -3.11
CA THR A 142 -8.08 38.12 -3.16
C THR A 142 -9.40 38.80 -2.81
N LEU A 143 -9.55 39.15 -1.54
CA LEU A 143 -10.61 39.99 -1.02
C LEU A 143 -10.44 41.29 -1.78
N THR A 144 -11.06 41.33 -2.95
CA THR A 144 -11.09 42.46 -3.82
C THR A 144 -11.70 43.57 -3.00
N ALA A 145 -11.06 44.73 -2.99
CA ALA A 145 -11.57 45.95 -2.36
C ALA A 145 -13.02 46.30 -2.77
N ALA A 146 -13.57 45.61 -3.77
CA ALA A 146 -14.96 45.65 -4.21
C ALA A 146 -16.00 44.99 -3.26
N HIS A 147 -15.61 44.29 -2.19
CA HIS A 147 -16.56 43.74 -1.20
C HIS A 147 -16.69 44.57 0.09
N HIS A 148 -15.94 45.67 0.22
CA HIS A 148 -16.04 46.55 1.39
C HIS A 148 -17.09 47.66 1.26
N THR A 149 -17.79 47.78 0.12
CA THR A 149 -18.74 48.87 -0.13
C THR A 149 -20.21 48.52 0.16
N ALA A 150 -20.51 47.31 0.65
CA ALA A 150 -21.89 46.90 0.94
C ALA A 150 -22.29 47.00 2.43
N LEU A 151 -21.48 47.66 3.26
CA LEU A 151 -21.70 47.75 4.72
C LEU A 151 -21.75 49.19 5.24
N TRP A 152 -21.92 50.18 4.35
CA TRP A 152 -22.01 51.60 4.69
C TRP A 152 -23.28 52.30 4.18
N GLU A 153 -24.29 51.57 3.71
CA GLU A 153 -25.60 52.15 3.38
C GLU A 153 -26.73 51.39 4.07
N SER A 154 -26.94 51.73 5.34
CA SER A 154 -28.20 51.57 6.05
C SER A 154 -28.24 52.63 7.16
N GLN A 155 -28.44 53.89 6.74
CA GLN A 155 -29.13 54.89 7.56
C GLN A 155 -30.63 54.66 7.44
#